data_AF-A0A969NRS1-F1
#
_entry.id   AF-A0A969NRS1-F1
#
_cell.length_a   1.000
_cell.length_b   1.000
_cell.length_c   1.000
_cell.angle_alpha   90.00
_cell.angle_beta   90.00
_cell.angle_gamma   90.00
#
_symmetry.space_group_name_H-M   'P 1'
#
loop_
_entity.id
_entity.type
_entity.pdbx_description
1 polymer ?
#
loop_
_entity_poly.entity_id
_entity_poly.type
_entity_poly.pdbx_seq_one_letter_code
_entity_poly.pdbx_strand_id
1 'polypeptide(L)'
;MDRVSIPDILTLEETSEYLRLPVETVLNQALKGNIPGRRIEDNWRFLKVAIDDWLRAKNSRSILLSQAGAFADDDSLVQLRDDIYHARGRSEIDDDIAN
;
A
#
# COMPACT_ATOMS: atom_id res chain seq x y z
N MET A 1 -29.47 -20.23 13.51
CA MET A 1 -28.34 -19.35 13.18
C MET A 1 -27.85 -19.77 11.81
N ASP A 2 -28.40 -19.14 10.77
CA ASP A 2 -28.00 -19.43 9.41
C ASP A 2 -26.59 -18.91 9.18
N ARG A 3 -25.67 -19.83 8.90
CA ARG A 3 -24.33 -19.48 8.47
C ARG A 3 -24.45 -19.00 7.03
N VAL A 4 -24.30 -17.69 6.83
CA VAL A 4 -24.17 -17.10 5.49
C VAL A 4 -22.95 -17.73 4.84
N SER A 5 -23.19 -18.56 3.83
CA SER A 5 -22.13 -19.09 2.97
C SER A 5 -21.68 -17.95 2.07
N ILE A 6 -20.58 -17.30 2.44
CA ILE A 6 -20.02 -16.20 1.65
C ILE A 6 -19.48 -16.80 0.33
N PRO A 7 -19.97 -16.36 -0.84
CA PRO A 7 -19.46 -16.84 -2.12
C PRO A 7 -17.98 -16.46 -2.32
N ASP A 8 -17.24 -17.28 -3.06
CA ASP A 8 -15.81 -17.03 -3.33
C ASP A 8 -15.57 -15.74 -4.14
N ILE A 9 -16.60 -15.30 -4.87
CA ILE A 9 -16.61 -14.07 -5.67
C ILE A 9 -17.72 -13.17 -5.12
N LEU A 10 -17.36 -11.94 -4.75
CA LEU A 10 -18.24 -10.93 -4.20
C LEU A 10 -18.60 -9.89 -5.27
N THR A 11 -19.84 -9.39 -5.24
CA THR A 11 -20.24 -8.18 -5.96
C THR A 11 -19.75 -6.92 -5.23
N LEU A 12 -20.01 -5.74 -5.81
CA LEU A 12 -19.67 -4.47 -5.18
C LEU A 12 -20.42 -4.29 -3.84
N GLU A 13 -21.71 -4.64 -3.82
CA GLU A 13 -22.58 -4.56 -2.65
C GLU A 13 -22.12 -5.53 -1.57
N GLU A 14 -21.85 -6.78 -1.93
CA GLU A 14 -21.36 -7.78 -0.99
C GLU A 14 -19.97 -7.41 -0.44
N THR A 15 -19.10 -6.82 -1.27
CA THR A 15 -17.79 -6.33 -0.82
C THR A 15 -17.94 -5.14 0.12
N SER A 16 -18.93 -4.28 -0.10
CA SER A 16 -19.24 -3.17 0.80
C SER A 16 -19.71 -3.65 2.17
N GLU A 17 -20.56 -4.68 2.22
CA GLU A 17 -21.00 -5.32 3.46
C GLU A 17 -19.83 -6.04 4.15
N TYR A 18 -19.00 -6.74 3.37
CA TYR A 18 -17.84 -7.47 3.87
C TYR A 18 -16.80 -6.55 4.52
N LEU A 19 -16.47 -5.43 3.86
CA LEU A 19 -15.53 -4.44 4.36
C LEU A 19 -16.16 -3.46 5.36
N ARG A 20 -17.48 -3.48 5.50
CA ARG A 20 -18.28 -2.51 6.28
C ARG A 20 -17.99 -1.07 5.88
N LEU A 21 -17.93 -0.84 4.58
CA LEU A 21 -17.68 0.47 3.97
C LEU A 21 -18.85 0.87 3.08
N PRO A 22 -19.10 2.17 2.87
CA PRO A 22 -20.08 2.61 1.88
C PRO A 22 -19.73 2.09 0.48
N VAL A 23 -20.74 1.68 -0.30
CA VAL A 23 -20.59 1.18 -1.68
C VAL A 23 -19.77 2.15 -2.55
N GLU A 24 -20.05 3.46 -2.46
CA GLU A 24 -19.30 4.49 -3.19
C GLU A 24 -17.82 4.53 -2.81
N THR A 25 -17.50 4.28 -1.54
CA THR A 25 -16.09 4.22 -1.09
C THR A 25 -15.41 3.02 -1.71
N VAL A 26 -16.04 1.84 -1.68
CA VAL A 26 -15.48 0.63 -2.28
C VAL A 26 -15.30 0.81 -3.79
N LEU A 27 -16.27 1.40 -4.48
CA LEU A 27 -16.18 1.69 -5.91
C LEU A 27 -15.02 2.62 -6.23
N ASN A 28 -14.89 3.74 -5.51
CA ASN A 28 -13.82 4.71 -5.70
C ASN A 28 -12.44 4.09 -5.43
N GLN A 29 -12.31 3.23 -4.41
CA GLN A 29 -11.07 2.55 -4.09
C GLN A 29 -10.72 1.46 -5.10
N ALA A 30 -11.72 0.74 -5.61
CA ALA A 30 -11.53 -0.25 -6.68
C ALA A 30 -11.11 0.42 -7.99
N LEU A 31 -11.70 1.57 -8.35
CA LEU A 31 -11.29 2.38 -9.51
C LEU A 31 -9.85 2.89 -9.39
N LYS A 32 -9.41 3.25 -8.17
CA LYS A 32 -8.03 3.66 -7.89
C LYS A 32 -7.05 2.48 -7.86
N GLY A 33 -7.53 1.24 -7.92
CA GLY A 33 -6.70 0.03 -7.81
C GLY A 33 -6.22 -0.26 -6.38
N ASN A 34 -6.78 0.39 -5.36
CA ASN A 34 -6.40 0.17 -3.97
C ASN A 34 -7.03 -1.10 -3.40
N ILE A 35 -8.23 -1.46 -3.87
CA ILE A 35 -8.90 -2.72 -3.52
C ILE A 35 -8.75 -3.69 -4.70
N PRO A 36 -8.31 -4.94 -4.47
CA PRO A 36 -8.17 -5.92 -5.53
C PRO A 36 -9.54 -6.36 -6.06
N GLY A 37 -9.91 -5.85 -7.22
CA GLY A 37 -11.13 -6.19 -7.92
C GLY A 37 -10.95 -6.11 -9.43
N ARG A 38 -11.81 -6.79 -10.17
CA ARG A 38 -11.83 -6.72 -11.63
C ARG A 38 -13.19 -6.22 -12.09
N ARG A 39 -13.16 -5.21 -12.97
CA ARG A 39 -14.34 -4.78 -13.72
C ARG A 39 -14.47 -5.65 -14.97
N ILE A 40 -15.59 -6.36 -15.08
CA ILE A 40 -15.96 -7.17 -16.23
C ILE A 40 -17.22 -6.54 -16.79
N GLU A 41 -17.10 -5.91 -17.96
CA GLU A 41 -18.15 -5.05 -18.54
C GLU A 41 -18.53 -3.93 -17.55
N ASP A 42 -19.81 -3.87 -17.14
CA ASP A 42 -20.34 -2.92 -16.17
C ASP A 42 -20.39 -3.46 -14.73
N ASN A 43 -19.86 -4.66 -14.50
CA ASN A 43 -19.95 -5.35 -13.23
C ASN A 43 -18.59 -5.47 -12.55
N TRP A 44 -18.55 -5.18 -11.25
CA TRP A 44 -17.38 -5.47 -10.43
C TRP A 44 -17.44 -6.88 -9.85
N ARG A 45 -16.29 -7.54 -9.83
CA ARG A 45 -16.08 -8.85 -9.18
C ARG A 45 -14.84 -8.78 -8.30
N PHE A 46 -15.00 -9.19 -7.06
CA PHE A 46 -13.95 -9.22 -6.06
C PHE A 46 -13.75 -10.66 -5.60
N LEU A 47 -12.52 -11.16 -5.68
CA LEU A 47 -12.23 -12.48 -5.14
C LEU A 47 -12.06 -12.35 -3.63
N LYS A 48 -12.84 -13.09 -2.85
CA LYS A 48 -12.79 -12.99 -1.38
C LYS A 48 -11.38 -13.24 -0.83
N VAL A 49 -10.70 -14.27 -1.34
CA VAL A 49 -9.32 -14.60 -0.96
C VAL A 49 -8.37 -13.43 -1.25
N ALA A 50 -8.53 -12.74 -2.38
CA ALA A 50 -7.69 -11.59 -2.71
C ALA A 50 -7.95 -10.41 -1.77
N ILE A 51 -9.21 -10.17 -1.37
CA ILE A 51 -9.56 -9.16 -0.38
C ILE A 51 -8.96 -9.52 0.99
N ASP A 52 -9.07 -10.79 1.40
CA ASP A 52 -8.49 -11.27 2.67
C ASP A 52 -6.96 -11.11 2.70
N ASP A 53 -6.28 -11.47 1.62
CA ASP A 53 -4.84 -11.31 1.49
C ASP A 53 -4.44 -9.83 1.48
N TRP A 54 -5.21 -8.98 0.81
CA TRP A 54 -5.00 -7.54 0.81
C TRP A 54 -5.17 -6.91 2.20
N LEU A 55 -6.17 -7.34 2.97
CA LEU A 55 -6.34 -6.91 4.37
C LEU A 55 -5.21 -7.39 5.28
N ARG A 56 -4.62 -8.56 4.98
CA ARG A 56 -3.47 -9.11 5.71
C ARG A 56 -2.15 -8.48 5.29
N ALA A 57 -2.07 -7.92 4.09
CA ALA A 57 -0.84 -7.33 3.57
C ALA A 57 -0.37 -6.20 4.48
N LYS A 58 0.86 -6.33 5.00
CA LYS A 58 1.50 -5.27 5.76
C LYS A 58 1.70 -4.07 4.84
N ASN A 59 1.33 -2.89 5.31
CA ASN A 59 1.56 -1.64 4.59
C ASN A 59 3.05 -1.57 4.18
N SER A 60 3.35 -1.37 2.89
CA SER A 60 4.73 -1.27 2.41
C SER A 60 5.53 -0.19 3.15
N ARG A 61 4.85 0.86 3.64
CA ARG A 61 5.41 1.87 4.53
C ARG A 61 5.82 1.30 5.89
N SER A 62 5.08 0.35 6.47
CA SER A 62 5.46 -0.27 7.74
C SER A 62 6.64 -1.23 7.58
N ILE A 63 6.77 -1.89 6.42
CA ILE A 63 7.93 -2.72 6.09
C ILE A 63 9.18 -1.84 5.96
N LEU A 64 9.11 -0.75 5.19
CA LEU A 64 10.20 0.23 5.07
C LEU A 64 10.56 0.86 6.41
N LEU A 65 9.56 1.24 7.21
CA LEU A 65 9.79 1.84 8.53
C LEU A 65 10.40 0.85 9.53
N SER A 66 10.06 -0.44 9.45
CA SER A 66 10.69 -1.48 10.29
C SER A 66 12.17 -1.71 9.96
N GLN A 67 12.62 -1.25 8.79
CA GLN A 67 14.00 -1.30 8.35
C GLN A 67 14.74 0.03 8.57
N ALA A 68 14.02 1.10 8.97
CA ALA A 68 14.64 2.39 9.26
C ALA A 68 15.54 2.28 10.49
N GLY A 69 16.81 2.67 10.32
CA GLY A 69 17.83 2.56 11.37
C GLY A 69 18.50 1.19 11.50
N ALA A 70 18.10 0.19 10.70
CA ALA A 70 18.75 -1.13 10.72
C ALA A 70 20.24 -1.09 10.34
N PHE A 71 20.67 -0.02 9.67
CA PHE A 71 22.06 0.25 9.30
C PHE A 71 22.61 1.54 9.91
N ALA A 72 22.01 2.02 11.02
CA ALA A 72 22.49 3.24 11.67
C ALA A 72 23.92 3.11 12.18
N ASP A 73 24.36 1.89 12.49
CA ASP A 73 25.71 1.58 12.98
C ASP A 73 26.68 1.17 11.85
N ASP A 74 26.28 1.26 10.58
CA ASP A 74 27.14 0.93 9.44
C ASP A 74 27.86 2.19 8.93
N ASP A 75 29.07 2.40 9.43
CA ASP A 75 29.94 3.52 9.07
C ASP A 75 30.30 3.57 7.57
N SER A 76 30.16 2.45 6.84
CA SER A 76 30.48 2.41 5.39
C SER A 76 29.45 3.13 4.53
N LEU A 77 28.23 3.34 5.04
CA LEU A 77 27.15 3.98 4.30
C LEU A 77 27.33 5.49 4.16
N VAL A 78 28.13 6.12 5.03
CA VAL A 78 28.45 7.55 4.96
C VAL A 78 29.17 7.86 3.66
N GLN A 79 30.22 7.09 3.33
CA GLN A 79 30.99 7.29 2.10
C GLN A 79 30.14 7.06 0.85
N LEU A 80 29.32 6.00 0.85
CA LEU A 80 28.44 5.69 -0.27
C LEU A 80 27.40 6.80 -0.52
N ARG A 81 26.85 7.37 0.56
CA ARG A 81 25.91 8.48 0.46
C ARG A 81 26.57 9.71 -0.17
N ASP A 82 27.74 10.10 0.32
CA ASP A 82 28.49 11.25 -0.18
C ASP A 82 28.81 11.09 -1.68
N ASP A 83 29.25 9.89 -2.11
CA ASP A 83 29.50 9.56 -3.51
C ASP A 83 28.24 9.69 -4.39
N ILE A 84 27.08 9.26 -3.87
CA ILE A 84 25.78 9.37 -4.57
C ILE A 84 25.38 10.84 -4.74
N TYR A 85 25.56 11.68 -3.71
CA TYR A 85 25.26 13.11 -3.79
C TYR A 85 26.17 13.82 -4.79
N HIS A 86 27.47 13.55 -4.74
CA HIS A 86 28.44 14.06 -5.72
C HIS A 86 28.09 13.65 -7.16
N ALA A 87 27.76 12.37 -7.39
CA ALA A 87 27.39 11.88 -8.72
C ALA A 87 26.10 12.53 -9.25
N ARG A 88 25.20 12.97 -8.37
CA ARG A 88 23.95 13.64 -8.72
C ARG A 88 24.09 15.16 -8.86
N GLY A 89 25.27 15.72 -8.58
CA GLY A 89 25.52 17.16 -8.62
C GLY A 89 24.72 17.93 -7.58
N ARG A 90 24.41 17.31 -6.43
CA ARG A 90 23.68 17.94 -5.31
C ARG A 90 24.49 17.82 -4.04
N SER A 91 24.55 18.89 -3.24
CA SER A 91 25.06 18.81 -1.87
C SER A 91 24.03 18.11 -0.97
N GLU A 92 24.50 17.34 0.02
CA GLU A 92 23.62 16.77 1.05
C GLU A 92 23.03 17.86 1.97
N ILE A 93 23.77 18.98 2.10
CA ILE A 93 23.45 20.10 2.98
C ILE A 93 22.93 21.24 2.10
N ASP A 94 21.71 21.71 2.36
CA ASP A 94 21.26 23.00 1.84
C ASP A 94 22.11 24.07 2.53
N ASP A 95 22.87 24.84 1.76
CA ASP A 95 23.73 25.94 2.28
C ASP A 95 22.92 27.08 2.94
N ASP A 96 21.58 26.97 2.98
CA ASP A 96 20.64 27.98 3.46
C ASP A 96 20.25 27.85 4.95
N ILE A 97 20.98 27.04 5.74
CA ILE A 97 20.93 27.14 7.22
C ILE A 97 22.07 28.05 7.70
N ALA A 98 22.05 29.28 7.23
CA ALA A 98 22.88 30.36 7.75
C ALA A 98 22.11 31.70 7.68
N ASN A 99 21.10 31.85 8.54
CA ASN A 99 20.82 33.06 9.34
C ASN A 99 19.67 32.84 10.33
#